data_AF-A0A3R6SUQ2-F1
#
_entry.id   AF-A0A3R6SUQ2-F1
#
_cell.length_a   1.000
_cell.length_b   1.000
_cell.length_c   1.000
_cell.angle_alpha   90.00
_cell.angle_beta   90.00
_cell.angle_gamma   90.00
#
_symmetry.space_group_name_H-M   'P 1'
#
loop_
_entity.id
_entity.type
_entity.pdbx_description
1 polymer ?
#
loop_
_entity_poly.entity_id
_entity_poly.type
_entity_poly.pdbx_seq_one_letter_code
_entity_poly.pdbx_strand_id
1 'polypeptide(L)'
;MITEEQADQYIPENEHAWGYQELAILYFPNIKPESAARQLRRWIMFSKELVTQLTAYGWKPGRKLLTPKQATCIFRHLGPPGS
;
A
#
# COMPACT_ATOMS: atom_id res chain seq x y z
N MET A 1 18.57 -7.95 -11.99
CA MET A 1 18.83 -7.55 -10.59
C MET A 1 18.48 -6.07 -10.52
N ILE A 2 17.23 -5.74 -10.20
CA ILE A 2 16.76 -4.36 -10.20
C ILE A 2 17.25 -3.75 -8.89
N THR A 3 18.15 -2.79 -9.02
CA THR A 3 18.89 -2.13 -7.94
C THR A 3 17.96 -1.33 -7.03
N GLU A 4 18.24 -1.38 -5.73
CA GLU A 4 17.61 -0.62 -4.63
C GLU A 4 17.47 0.89 -4.91
N GLU A 5 18.17 1.42 -5.91
CA GLU A 5 18.16 2.82 -6.33
C GLU A 5 16.86 3.29 -6.99
N GLN A 6 16.07 2.42 -7.62
CA GLN A 6 14.79 2.84 -8.25
C GLN A 6 13.61 2.96 -7.26
N ALA A 7 13.72 2.38 -6.05
CA ALA A 7 12.66 2.40 -5.03
C ALA A 7 12.65 3.69 -4.18
N ASP A 8 13.68 4.53 -4.31
CA ASP A 8 13.76 5.85 -3.67
C ASP A 8 13.13 6.96 -4.52
N GLN A 9 13.01 6.75 -5.84
CA GLN A 9 12.44 7.74 -6.76
C GLN A 9 10.91 7.76 -6.79
N TYR A 10 10.23 6.81 -6.11
CA TYR A 10 8.77 6.81 -5.94
C TYR A 10 8.40 7.15 -4.49
N ILE A 11 8.82 8.32 -4.03
CA ILE A 11 8.18 8.97 -2.88
C ILE A 11 7.09 9.85 -3.48
N PRO A 12 5.79 9.45 -3.45
CA PRO A 12 4.76 10.42 -3.77
C PRO A 12 4.89 11.55 -2.73
N GLU A 13 5.38 12.72 -3.15
CA GLU A 13 5.35 14.00 -2.40
C GLU A 13 3.94 14.40 -1.96
N ASN A 14 2.93 13.62 -2.36
CA ASN A 14 1.56 13.83 -1.99
C ASN A 14 1.40 13.58 -0.48
N GLU A 15 1.26 14.65 0.30
CA GLU A 15 0.64 14.68 1.64
C GLU A 15 -0.81 14.15 1.65
N HIS A 16 -1.27 13.63 0.53
CA HIS A 16 -2.60 13.11 0.30
C HIS A 16 -2.80 11.79 1.05
N ALA A 17 -3.77 11.79 1.95
CA ALA A 17 -4.25 10.57 2.57
C ALA A 17 -5.05 9.78 1.53
N TRP A 18 -4.69 8.51 1.32
CA TRP A 18 -5.37 7.65 0.37
C TRP A 18 -6.45 6.83 1.07
N GLY A 19 -7.61 6.68 0.43
CA GLY A 19 -8.56 5.67 0.83
C GLY A 19 -7.93 4.28 0.69
N TYR A 20 -7.97 3.46 1.74
CA TYR A 20 -7.48 2.08 1.70
C TYR A 20 -8.12 1.28 0.55
N GLN A 21 -9.42 1.50 0.35
CA GLN A 21 -10.17 0.88 -0.73
C GLN A 21 -9.83 1.48 -2.10
N GLU A 22 -9.64 2.79 -2.19
CA GLU A 22 -9.19 3.42 -3.45
C GLU A 22 -7.86 2.86 -3.89
N LEU A 23 -6.89 2.82 -2.98
CA LEU A 23 -5.58 2.23 -3.23
C LEU A 23 -5.73 0.76 -3.64
N ALA A 24 -6.58 -0.02 -2.96
CA ALA A 24 -6.83 -1.40 -3.35
C ALA A 24 -7.42 -1.55 -4.76
N ILE A 25 -8.33 -0.68 -5.18
CA ILE A 25 -8.91 -0.69 -6.54
C ILE A 25 -7.85 -0.32 -7.57
N LEU A 26 -6.92 0.59 -7.25
CA LEU A 26 -5.81 0.95 -8.13
C LEU A 26 -4.89 -0.25 -8.40
N TYR A 27 -4.63 -1.09 -7.40
CA TYR A 27 -3.87 -2.34 -7.58
C TYR A 27 -4.68 -3.45 -8.23
N PHE A 28 -5.98 -3.52 -7.95
CA PHE A 28 -6.87 -4.59 -8.39
C PHE A 28 -8.09 -4.03 -9.13
N PRO A 29 -7.92 -3.42 -10.31
CA PRO A 29 -9.02 -2.74 -11.02
C PRO A 29 -10.10 -3.72 -11.51
N ASN A 30 -9.74 -4.99 -11.70
CA ASN A 30 -10.66 -6.03 -12.15
C ASN A 30 -11.45 -6.69 -11.01
N ILE A 31 -11.26 -6.24 -9.76
CA ILE A 31 -11.87 -6.85 -8.58
C ILE A 31 -12.82 -5.85 -7.92
N LYS A 32 -13.95 -6.35 -7.42
CA LYS A 32 -14.91 -5.52 -6.69
C LYS A 32 -14.22 -4.80 -5.52
N PRO A 33 -14.59 -3.55 -5.22
CA PRO A 33 -13.94 -2.72 -4.19
C PRO A 33 -13.73 -3.42 -2.84
N GLU A 34 -14.75 -4.13 -2.36
CA GLU A 34 -14.69 -4.87 -1.08
C GLU A 34 -13.73 -6.06 -1.14
N SER A 35 -13.67 -6.74 -2.29
CA SER A 35 -12.77 -7.87 -2.51
C SER A 35 -11.34 -7.41 -2.73
N ALA A 36 -11.13 -6.28 -3.42
CA ALA A 36 -9.83 -5.65 -3.60
C ALA A 36 -9.24 -5.26 -2.23
N ALA A 37 -10.03 -4.60 -1.38
CA ALA A 37 -9.59 -4.25 -0.02
C ALA A 37 -9.23 -5.50 0.82
N ARG A 38 -10.03 -6.57 0.73
CA ARG A 38 -9.71 -7.84 1.40
C ARG A 38 -8.42 -8.47 0.87
N GLN A 39 -8.19 -8.41 -0.44
CA GLN A 39 -7.00 -8.97 -1.05
C GLN A 39 -5.74 -8.19 -0.67
N LEU A 40 -5.80 -6.85 -0.73
CA LEU A 40 -4.74 -5.98 -0.25
C LEU A 40 -4.42 -6.27 1.23
N ARG A 41 -5.45 -6.47 2.06
CA ARG A 41 -5.25 -6.80 3.49
C ARG A 41 -4.56 -8.13 3.68
N ARG A 42 -4.99 -9.16 2.94
CA ARG A 42 -4.37 -10.49 2.99
C ARG A 42 -2.91 -10.41 2.56
N TRP A 43 -2.61 -9.61 1.54
CA TRP A 43 -1.26 -9.41 1.04
C TRP A 43 -0.37 -8.71 2.08
N ILE A 44 -0.86 -7.62 2.68
CA ILE A 44 -0.20 -6.97 3.81
C ILE A 44 0.08 -7.96 4.93
N MET A 45 -0.93 -8.74 5.34
CA MET A 45 -0.79 -9.73 6.41
C MET A 45 0.16 -10.89 6.07
N PHE A 46 0.31 -11.21 4.79
CA PHE A 46 1.24 -12.24 4.32
C PHE A 46 2.69 -11.77 4.46
N SER A 47 2.95 -10.48 4.20
CA SER A 47 4.27 -9.86 4.33
C SER A 47 4.51 -9.31 5.73
N LYS A 48 5.14 -10.10 6.61
CA LYS A 48 5.49 -9.68 7.98
C LYS A 48 6.32 -8.40 8.06
N GLU A 49 7.19 -8.17 7.08
CA GLU A 49 7.99 -6.94 6.99
C GLU A 49 7.09 -5.72 6.78
N LEU A 50 6.18 -5.79 5.81
CA LEU A 50 5.19 -4.76 5.51
C LEU A 50 4.29 -4.46 6.72
N VAL A 51 3.81 -5.49 7.43
CA VAL A 51 3.03 -5.29 8.66
C VAL A 51 3.83 -4.53 9.70
N THR A 52 5.10 -4.89 9.90
CA THR A 52 5.98 -4.25 10.88
C THR A 52 6.18 -2.78 10.56
N GLN A 53 6.50 -2.46 9.31
CA GLN A 53 6.68 -1.08 8.86
C GLN A 53 5.38 -0.26 8.97
N LEU A 54 4.26 -0.81 8.50
CA LEU A 54 2.95 -0.16 8.62
C LEU A 54 2.58 0.11 10.09
N THR A 55 2.83 -0.86 10.97
CA THR A 55 2.57 -0.72 12.41
C THR A 55 3.46 0.36 13.03
N ALA A 56 4.72 0.46 12.62
CA ALA A 56 5.62 1.55 13.03
C ALA A 56 5.11 2.93 12.57
N TYR A 57 4.44 3.01 11.41
CA TYR A 57 3.71 4.20 10.96
C TYR A 57 2.31 4.38 11.58
N GLY A 58 1.95 3.59 12.60
CA GLY A 58 0.67 3.70 13.30
C GLY A 58 -0.53 3.16 12.52
N TRP A 59 -0.30 2.26 11.55
CA TRP A 59 -1.38 1.58 10.84
C TRP A 59 -2.14 0.65 11.80
N LYS A 60 -3.47 0.67 11.68
CA LYS A 60 -4.36 -0.20 12.45
C LYS A 60 -5.34 -0.89 11.50
N PRO A 61 -5.55 -2.21 11.64
CA PRO A 61 -6.52 -2.92 10.84
C PRO A 61 -7.92 -2.34 11.08
N GLY A 62 -8.62 -1.98 9.99
CA GLY A 62 -9.96 -1.40 10.03
C GLY A 62 -10.02 0.11 9.75
N ARG A 63 -8.89 0.83 9.71
CA ARG A 63 -8.87 2.21 9.20
C ARG A 63 -9.06 2.22 7.69
N LYS A 64 -10.04 3.01 7.24
CA LYS A 64 -10.33 3.25 5.82
C LYS A 64 -9.39 4.25 5.15
N LEU A 65 -8.59 4.98 5.94
CA LEU A 65 -7.63 5.98 5.47
C LEU A 65 -6.21 5.50 5.76
N LEU A 66 -5.38 5.55 4.72
CA LEU A 66 -3.94 5.36 4.79
C LEU A 66 -3.27 6.72 4.83
N THR A 67 -2.33 6.88 5.76
CA THR A 67 -1.45 8.05 5.74
C THR A 67 -0.51 7.94 4.53
N PRO A 68 0.02 9.07 4.02
CA PRO A 68 0.95 9.03 2.90
C PRO A 68 2.15 8.11 3.17
N LYS A 69 2.68 8.11 4.40
CA LYS A 69 3.75 7.18 4.82
C LYS A 69 3.37 5.70 4.69
N GLN A 70 2.12 5.36 5.04
CA GLN A 70 1.62 3.99 4.91
C GLN A 70 1.41 3.58 3.45
N ALA A 71 0.90 4.51 2.63
CA ALA A 71 0.74 4.29 1.19
C ALA A 71 2.10 4.10 0.51
N THR A 72 3.10 4.93 0.80
CA THR A 72 4.48 4.79 0.28
C THR A 72 5.10 3.45 0.67
N CYS A 73 4.89 3.00 1.90
CA CYS A 73 5.35 1.69 2.35
C CYS A 73 4.73 0.56 1.52
N ILE A 74 3.43 0.66 1.22
CA ILE A 74 2.74 -0.26 0.32
C ILE A 74 3.30 -0.18 -1.10
N PHE A 75 3.49 1.01 -1.69
CA PHE A 75 4.06 1.19 -3.02
C PHE A 75 5.48 0.65 -3.16
N ARG A 76 6.31 0.81 -2.14
CA ARG A 76 7.67 0.23 -2.12
C ARG A 76 7.67 -1.29 -2.13
N HIS A 77 6.67 -1.92 -1.51
CA HIS A 77 6.57 -3.37 -1.41
C HIS A 77 5.81 -4.03 -2.56
N LEU A 78 4.71 -3.43 -3.01
CA LEU A 78 3.86 -3.96 -4.09
C LEU A 78 4.24 -3.41 -5.46
N GLY A 79 5.02 -2.33 -5.54
CA GLY A 79 5.29 -1.59 -6.76
C GLY A 79 4.24 -0.49 -7.03
N PRO A 80 4.45 0.33 -8.06
CA PRO A 80 3.48 1.35 -8.46
C PRO A 80 2.16 0.70 -8.95
N PRO A 81 0.99 1.31 -8.66
CA PRO A 81 -0.28 0.77 -9.10
C PRO A 81 -0.39 0.94 -10.63
N GLY A 82 -0.60 -0.16 -11.36
CA GLY A 82 -0.76 -0.16 -12.81
C GLY A 82 0.46 -0.63 -13.62
N SER A 83 1.47 -1.25 -12.99
CA SER A 83 2.46 -2.09 -13.70
C SER A 83 1.98 -3.52 -13.88
#